data_AF-A0A6A1WMX5-F1
#
_entry.id   AF-A0A6A1WMX5-F1
#
_cell.length_a   1.000
_cell.length_b   1.000
_cell.length_c   1.000
_cell.angle_alpha   90.00
_cell.angle_beta   90.00
_cell.angle_gamma   90.00
#
_symmetry.space_group_name_H-M   'P 1'
#
loop_
_entity.id
_entity.type
_entity.pdbx_description
1 polymer ?
#
loop_
_entity_poly.entity_id
_entity_poly.type
_entity_poly.pdbx_seq_one_letter_code
_entity_poly.pdbx_strand_id
1 'polypeptide(L)'
;MNNFIRNIFFGSIDLGSLGYNKKNSTLSSFYTSSIIKRNRNLINKLKDSSNTWISDREGIGTLFTDFYIALFTTSTQNISDDLEQLIQLVLITTDVLDLNSIPSDCKIFDCLKSLGPTKAPGPDELPLYFFRNIRIF
;
A
#
# COMPACT_ATOMS: atom_id res chain seq x y z
N MET A 1 -0.99 -9.15 -16.47
CA MET A 1 -0.01 -8.46 -15.59
C MET A 1 1.44 -8.96 -15.71
N ASN A 2 1.70 -10.24 -15.99
CA ASN A 2 3.04 -10.86 -15.90
C ASN A 2 4.12 -10.43 -16.93
N ASN A 3 3.76 -9.76 -18.04
CA ASN A 3 4.75 -9.44 -19.09
C ASN A 3 5.42 -8.07 -18.93
N PHE A 4 4.77 -7.10 -18.28
CA PHE A 4 5.30 -5.74 -18.15
C PHE A 4 6.50 -5.66 -17.20
N ILE A 5 6.45 -6.38 -16.07
CA ILE A 5 7.54 -6.40 -15.08
C ILE A 5 8.83 -7.01 -15.66
N ARG A 6 8.72 -7.93 -16.63
CA ARG A 6 9.88 -8.54 -17.31
C ARG A 6 10.65 -7.56 -18.20
N ASN A 7 10.05 -6.42 -18.53
CA ASN A 7 10.65 -5.38 -19.37
C ASN A 7 11.36 -4.29 -18.56
N ILE A 8 11.45 -4.43 -17.23
CA ILE A 8 12.06 -3.46 -16.33
C ILE A 8 13.49 -3.91 -15.98
N PHE A 9 14.47 -3.05 -16.24
CA PHE A 9 15.82 -3.20 -15.73
C PHE A 9 15.99 -2.35 -14.47
N PHE A 10 16.12 -3.01 -13.33
CA PHE A 10 16.33 -2.36 -12.04
C PHE A 10 17.81 -2.01 -11.81
N GLY A 11 18.04 -1.00 -10.99
CA GLY A 11 19.37 -0.62 -10.54
C GLY A 11 20.04 -1.73 -9.72
N SER A 12 21.31 -1.97 -10.01
CA SER A 12 22.19 -2.82 -9.20
C SER A 12 23.06 -1.95 -8.32
N ILE A 13 23.28 -2.37 -7.07
CA ILE A 13 24.23 -1.70 -6.17
C ILE A 13 25.35 -2.67 -5.80
N ASP A 14 26.59 -2.20 -5.94
CA ASP A 14 27.75 -2.87 -5.38
C ASP A 14 27.87 -2.47 -3.90
N LEU A 15 27.60 -3.43 -3.02
CA LEU A 15 27.65 -3.26 -1.57
C LEU A 15 29.06 -2.92 -1.07
N GLY A 16 30.12 -3.16 -1.86
CA GLY A 16 31.49 -2.76 -1.54
C GLY A 16 31.75 -1.26 -1.60
N SER A 17 30.93 -0.49 -2.33
CA SER A 17 31.08 0.96 -2.51
C SER A 17 30.42 1.80 -1.40
N LEU A 18 29.46 1.22 -0.68
CA LEU A 18 28.85 1.82 0.50
C LEU A 18 29.84 1.60 1.65
N GLY A 19 30.77 2.54 1.83
CA GLY A 19 31.79 2.52 2.88
C GLY A 19 31.18 2.18 4.25
N TYR A 20 31.15 0.88 4.56
CA TYR A 20 30.47 0.32 5.72
C TYR A 20 31.37 0.53 6.94
N ASN A 21 31.40 1.78 7.43
CA ASN A 21 32.13 2.11 8.63
C ASN A 21 31.30 1.63 9.82
N LYS A 22 31.80 0.56 10.48
CA LYS A 22 31.19 -0.14 11.62
C LYS A 22 31.07 0.77 12.85
N LYS A 23 30.13 1.72 12.81
CA LYS A 23 29.61 2.45 13.98
C LYS A 23 28.10 2.20 14.02
N ASN A 24 27.69 1.27 14.86
CA ASN A 24 26.35 0.69 14.92
C ASN A 24 25.34 1.63 15.62
N SER A 25 25.02 2.77 15.00
CA SER A 25 23.84 3.56 15.39
C SER A 25 22.65 3.12 14.54
N THR A 26 21.49 2.92 15.17
CA THR A 26 20.24 2.48 14.51
C THR A 26 19.90 3.34 13.29
N LEU A 27 20.07 4.66 13.39
CA LEU A 27 19.90 5.62 12.30
C LEU A 27 20.77 5.31 11.07
N SER A 28 22.03 4.91 11.28
CA SER A 28 22.95 4.55 10.19
C SER A 28 22.47 3.29 9.45
N SER A 29 21.95 2.30 10.17
CA SER A 29 21.37 1.09 9.59
C SER A 29 20.08 1.37 8.82
N PHE A 30 19.20 2.24 9.32
CA PHE A 30 18.00 2.67 8.60
C PHE A 30 18.32 3.46 7.33
N TYR A 31 19.27 4.39 7.40
CA TYR A 31 19.71 5.16 6.23
C TYR A 31 20.31 4.26 5.15
N THR A 32 21.22 3.36 5.53
CA THR A 32 21.86 2.42 4.60
C THR A 32 20.85 1.48 3.96
N SER A 33 19.94 0.91 4.75
CA SER A 33 18.87 0.04 4.21
C SER A 33 17.93 0.79 3.28
N SER A 34 17.65 2.08 3.56
CA SER A 34 16.84 2.93 2.68
C SER A 34 17.53 3.21 1.34
N ILE A 35 18.84 3.47 1.35
CA ILE A 35 19.63 3.62 0.11
C ILE A 35 19.62 2.32 -0.70
N ILE A 36 19.86 1.18 -0.05
CA ILE A 36 19.86 -0.12 -0.73
C ILE A 36 18.50 -0.40 -1.36
N LYS A 37 17.40 -0.18 -0.62
CA LYS A 37 16.03 -0.33 -1.13
C LYS A 37 15.76 0.63 -2.29
N ARG A 38 16.13 1.90 -2.14
CA ARG A 38 15.95 2.91 -3.20
C ARG A 38 16.63 2.48 -4.49
N ASN A 39 17.87 2.00 -4.43
CA ASN A 39 18.62 1.60 -5.61
C ASN A 39 18.08 0.31 -6.25
N ARG A 40 17.71 -0.68 -5.45
CA ARG A 40 17.07 -1.91 -5.96
C ARG A 40 15.72 -1.65 -6.63
N ASN A 41 14.99 -0.64 -6.16
CA ASN A 41 13.69 -0.27 -6.70
C ASN A 41 13.79 0.78 -7.81
N LEU A 42 14.99 1.28 -8.11
CA LEU A 42 15.18 2.30 -9.13
C LEU A 42 15.07 1.65 -10.51
N ILE A 43 14.14 2.14 -11.32
CA ILE A 43 13.95 1.68 -12.70
C ILE A 43 14.95 2.44 -13.57
N ASN A 44 15.99 1.73 -14.03
CA ASN A 44 17.06 2.30 -14.85
C ASN A 44 16.68 2.33 -16.33
N LYS A 45 16.06 1.25 -16.81
CA LYS A 45 15.61 1.13 -18.21
C LYS A 45 14.30 0.38 -18.29
N LEU A 46 13.46 0.76 -19.24
CA LEU A 46 12.21 0.09 -19.56
C LEU A 46 12.20 -0.26 -21.05
N LYS A 47 11.74 -1.45 -21.39
CA LYS A 47 11.60 -1.87 -22.78
C LYS A 47 10.21 -1.53 -23.31
N ASP A 48 10.16 -0.80 -24.41
CA ASP A 48 8.92 -0.51 -25.13
C ASP A 48 8.44 -1.73 -25.95
N SER A 49 7.18 -1.69 -26.38
CA SER A 49 6.51 -2.57 -27.33
C SER A 49 7.31 -2.81 -28.62
N SER A 50 8.08 -1.82 -29.09
CA SER A 50 9.00 -1.93 -30.23
C SER A 50 10.31 -2.64 -29.90
N ASN A 51 10.44 -3.22 -28.70
CA ASN A 51 11.62 -3.93 -28.20
C ASN A 51 12.86 -3.03 -27.99
N THR A 52 12.66 -1.72 -27.95
CA THR A 52 13.70 -0.69 -27.71
C THR A 52 13.81 -0.36 -26.23
N TRP A 53 15.03 -0.17 -25.72
CA TRP A 53 15.26 0.23 -24.33
C TRP A 53 15.23 1.75 -24.18
N ILE A 54 14.37 2.23 -23.28
CA ILE A 54 14.25 3.63 -22.88
C ILE A 54 14.89 3.79 -21.49
N SER A 55 15.70 4.81 -21.30
CA SER A 55 16.40 5.09 -20.03
C SER A 55 16.14 6.48 -19.48
N ASP A 56 15.51 7.36 -20.25
CA ASP A 56 15.16 8.69 -19.79
C ASP A 56 13.91 8.64 -18.91
N ARG A 57 13.87 9.53 -17.90
CA ARG A 57 12.83 9.51 -16.87
C ARG A 57 11.46 9.88 -17.42
N GLU A 58 11.42 10.75 -18.41
CA GLU A 58 10.19 11.24 -19.02
C GLU A 58 9.53 10.11 -19.82
N GLY A 59 10.26 9.50 -20.75
CA GLY A 59 9.83 8.38 -21.58
C GLY A 59 9.47 7.13 -20.79
N ILE A 60 10.20 6.81 -19.71
CA ILE A 60 9.77 5.76 -18.76
C ILE A 60 8.40 6.13 -18.18
N GLY A 61 8.23 7.39 -17.73
CA GLY A 61 6.96 7.88 -17.20
C GLY A 61 5.81 7.79 -18.20
N THR A 62 6.04 8.18 -19.46
CA THR A 62 5.03 8.10 -20.53
C THR A 62 4.61 6.66 -20.78
N LEU A 63 5.57 5.73 -20.91
CA LEU A 63 5.27 4.30 -21.10
C LEU A 63 4.42 3.70 -19.98
N PHE A 64 4.69 4.06 -18.72
CA PHE A 64 3.87 3.64 -17.58
C PHE A 64 2.45 4.20 -17.67
N THR A 65 2.35 5.50 -17.95
CA THR A 65 1.07 6.20 -18.10
C THR A 65 0.22 5.54 -19.18
N ASP A 66 0.78 5.35 -20.37
CA ASP A 66 0.08 4.78 -21.51
C ASP A 66 -0.35 3.33 -21.25
N PHE A 67 0.54 2.54 -20.64
CA PHE A 67 0.23 1.16 -20.26
C PHE A 67 -0.97 1.08 -19.31
N TYR A 68 -0.98 1.90 -18.25
CA TYR A 68 -2.07 1.86 -17.27
C TYR A 68 -3.35 2.48 -17.81
N ILE A 69 -3.28 3.55 -18.62
CA ILE A 69 -4.44 4.09 -19.33
C ILE A 69 -5.07 2.98 -20.18
N ALA A 70 -4.28 2.29 -21.00
CA ALA A 70 -4.79 1.18 -21.81
C ALA A 70 -5.38 0.06 -20.94
N LEU A 71 -4.71 -0.32 -19.85
CA LEU A 71 -5.17 -1.37 -18.93
C LEU A 71 -6.54 -1.05 -18.31
N PHE A 72 -6.75 0.20 -17.89
CA PHE A 72 -7.99 0.61 -17.23
C PHE A 72 -9.07 1.08 -18.20
N THR A 73 -8.73 1.44 -19.44
CA THR A 73 -9.71 1.83 -20.47
C THR A 73 -10.24 0.61 -21.22
N THR A 74 -9.47 -0.47 -21.34
CA THR A 74 -9.90 -1.70 -22.00
C THR A 74 -10.91 -2.53 -21.19
N SER A 75 -11.16 -2.18 -19.92
CA SER A 75 -12.05 -2.92 -19.01
C SER A 75 -13.38 -2.23 -18.71
N THR A 76 -13.92 -1.41 -19.62
CA THR A 76 -15.36 -1.09 -19.57
C THR A 76 -16.16 -2.35 -19.96
N GLN A 77 -16.12 -3.36 -19.10
CA GLN A 77 -17.19 -4.33 -19.03
C GLN A 77 -18.42 -3.55 -18.57
N ASN A 78 -19.52 -3.65 -19.31
CA ASN A 78 -20.82 -3.19 -18.81
C ASN A 78 -21.02 -3.87 -17.46
N ILE A 79 -20.84 -3.10 -16.39
CA ILE A 79 -21.21 -3.49 -15.04
C ILE A 79 -22.72 -3.71 -15.15
N SER A 80 -23.13 -4.98 -15.19
CA SER A 80 -24.55 -5.32 -15.29
C SER A 80 -25.26 -4.66 -14.11
N ASP A 81 -26.38 -4.00 -14.36
CA ASP A 81 -27.25 -3.44 -13.29
C ASP A 81 -27.66 -4.52 -12.27
N ASP A 82 -27.50 -5.80 -12.63
CA ASP A 82 -27.74 -6.97 -11.80
C ASP A 82 -26.74 -7.18 -10.64
N LEU A 83 -25.63 -6.40 -10.57
CA LEU A 83 -24.71 -6.49 -9.43
C LEU A 83 -25.36 -6.09 -8.10
N GLU A 84 -26.37 -5.21 -8.15
CA GLU A 84 -27.16 -4.84 -6.97
C GLU A 84 -27.91 -6.05 -6.38
N GLN A 85 -28.26 -7.05 -7.22
CA GLN A 85 -28.93 -8.28 -6.78
C GLN A 85 -27.98 -9.31 -6.16
N LEU A 86 -26.66 -9.20 -6.39
CA LEU A 86 -25.65 -10.08 -5.78
C LEU A 86 -25.43 -9.76 -4.30
N ILE A 87 -25.62 -8.51 -3.90
CA ILE A 87 -25.62 -8.11 -2.49
C ILE A 87 -27.05 -8.28 -2.00
N GLN A 88 -27.39 -9.50 -1.61
CA GLN A 88 -28.64 -9.71 -0.90
C GLN A 88 -28.59 -8.90 0.39
N LEU A 89 -29.29 -7.75 0.42
CA LEU A 89 -29.35 -6.83 1.53
C LEU A 89 -30.17 -7.47 2.67
N VAL A 90 -29.60 -8.48 3.32
CA VAL A 90 -30.13 -9.05 4.57
C VAL A 90 -29.70 -8.13 5.70
N LEU A 91 -30.17 -6.89 5.67
CA LEU A 91 -30.16 -6.04 6.85
C LEU A 91 -31.45 -6.37 7.60
N ILE A 92 -31.33 -7.17 8.65
CA ILE A 92 -32.45 -7.38 9.57
C ILE A 92 -32.73 -5.99 10.18
N THR A 93 -34.00 -5.61 10.33
CA THR A 93 -34.39 -4.27 10.80
C THR A 93 -33.73 -3.88 12.14
N THR A 94 -33.34 -4.88 12.94
CA THR A 94 -32.55 -4.73 14.17
C THR A 94 -31.13 -4.23 13.92
N ASP A 95 -30.46 -4.69 12.87
CA ASP A 95 -29.08 -4.32 12.54
C ASP A 95 -28.99 -2.86 12.09
N VAL A 96 -30.02 -2.38 11.39
CA VAL A 96 -30.14 -0.98 10.97
C VAL A 96 -30.34 -0.06 12.18
N LEU A 97 -31.14 -0.49 13.16
CA LEU A 97 -31.33 0.26 14.39
C LEU A 97 -30.06 0.28 15.24
N ASP A 98 -29.36 -0.85 15.36
CA ASP A 98 -28.09 -0.94 16.08
C ASP A 98 -26.99 -0.10 15.41
N LEU A 99 -26.94 -0.03 14.08
CA LEU A 99 -25.96 0.77 13.33
C LEU A 99 -26.17 2.29 13.51
N ASN A 100 -27.41 2.72 13.68
CA ASN A 100 -27.75 4.12 13.91
C ASN A 100 -27.75 4.51 15.41
N SER A 101 -27.52 3.54 16.30
CA SER A 101 -27.48 3.77 17.74
C SER A 101 -26.09 4.25 18.20
N ILE A 102 -26.06 5.03 19.27
CA ILE A 102 -24.79 5.40 19.93
C ILE A 102 -24.21 4.13 20.59
N PRO A 103 -22.96 3.74 20.29
CA PRO A 103 -22.36 2.55 20.88
C PRO A 103 -22.17 2.74 22.39
N SER A 104 -22.41 1.67 23.16
CA SER A 104 -22.14 1.65 24.59
C SER A 104 -20.64 1.53 24.89
N ASP A 105 -20.21 1.99 26.06
CA ASP A 105 -18.81 1.91 26.50
C ASP A 105 -18.24 0.48 26.43
N CYS A 106 -19.07 -0.53 26.74
CA CYS A 106 -18.70 -1.93 26.59
C CYS A 106 -18.42 -2.31 25.13
N LYS A 107 -19.31 -1.93 24.19
CA LYS A 107 -19.12 -2.18 22.75
C LYS A 107 -17.86 -1.46 22.24
N ILE A 108 -17.58 -0.25 22.70
CA ILE A 108 -16.37 0.53 22.35
C ILE A 108 -15.12 -0.22 22.84
N PHE A 109 -15.10 -0.66 24.09
CA PHE A 109 -13.95 -1.33 24.68
C PHE A 109 -13.68 -2.72 24.07
N ASP A 110 -14.73 -3.48 23.78
CA ASP A 110 -14.61 -4.78 23.11
C ASP A 110 -14.09 -4.61 21.67
N CYS A 111 -14.57 -3.60 20.95
CA CYS A 111 -14.04 -3.22 19.65
C CYS A 111 -12.56 -2.85 19.73
N LEU A 112 -12.17 -1.98 20.68
CA LEU A 112 -10.77 -1.60 20.92
C LEU A 112 -9.88 -2.82 21.22
N LYS A 113 -10.38 -3.80 21.98
CA LYS A 113 -9.64 -5.04 22.27
C LYS A 113 -9.52 -5.98 21.09
N SER A 114 -10.49 -5.99 20.18
CA SER A 114 -10.50 -6.83 18.97
C SER A 114 -9.48 -6.38 17.92
N LEU A 115 -9.07 -5.10 17.98
CA LEU A 115 -8.10 -4.52 17.07
C LEU A 115 -6.67 -5.01 17.41
N GLY A 116 -5.88 -5.31 16.38
CA GLY A 116 -4.49 -5.74 16.54
C GLY A 116 -3.60 -4.65 17.14
N PRO A 117 -2.74 -4.95 18.14
CA PRO A 117 -1.98 -3.95 18.90
C PRO A 117 -0.92 -3.20 18.08
N THR A 118 -0.56 -3.71 16.90
CA THR A 118 0.48 -3.18 16.01
C THR A 118 -0.08 -2.38 14.84
N LYS A 119 -1.34 -1.94 14.90
CA LYS A 119 -1.89 -1.02 13.90
C LYS A 119 -1.10 0.29 13.90
N ALA A 120 -0.89 0.83 12.70
CA ALA A 120 -0.26 2.13 12.53
C ALA A 120 -1.06 3.21 13.29
N PRO A 121 -0.38 4.18 13.92
CA PRO A 121 -1.03 5.27 14.63
C PRO A 121 -1.81 6.16 13.64
N GLY A 122 -2.82 6.85 14.16
CA GLY A 122 -3.55 7.85 13.40
C GLY A 122 -2.74 9.14 13.23
N PRO A 123 -3.37 10.20 12.70
CA PRO A 123 -2.79 11.54 12.64
C PRO A 123 -2.42 12.13 14.02
N ASP A 124 -2.97 11.56 15.09
CA ASP A 124 -2.69 11.86 16.49
C ASP A 124 -1.38 11.23 17.00
N GLU A 125 -0.73 10.39 16.20
CA GLU A 125 0.52 9.68 16.49
C GLU A 125 0.44 8.71 17.68
N LEU A 126 -0.77 8.44 18.20
CA LEU A 126 -0.97 7.55 19.34
C LEU A 126 -1.21 6.11 18.86
N PRO A 127 -0.39 5.13 19.29
CA PRO A 127 -0.60 3.73 18.93
C PRO A 127 -1.81 3.15 19.67
N LEU A 128 -2.48 2.16 19.10
CA LEU A 128 -3.64 1.51 19.70
C LEU A 128 -3.40 0.99 21.13
N TYR A 129 -2.17 0.58 21.44
CA TYR A 129 -1.76 0.18 22.80
C TYR A 129 -2.01 1.28 23.85
N PHE A 130 -1.87 2.55 23.50
CA PHE A 130 -2.14 3.68 24.39
C PHE A 130 -3.59 3.65 24.89
N PHE A 131 -4.54 3.54 23.95
CA PHE A 131 -5.99 3.51 24.24
C PHE A 131 -6.44 2.25 24.98
N ARG A 132 -5.70 1.14 24.87
CA ARG A 132 -6.01 -0.10 25.60
C ARG A 132 -5.64 -0.03 27.08
N ASN A 133 -4.57 0.71 27.41
CA ASN A 133 -4.04 0.76 28.77
C ASN A 133 -4.47 2.01 29.54
N ILE A 134 -4.90 3.04 28.83
CA ILE A 134 -5.50 4.21 29.46
C ILE A 134 -6.95 3.88 29.79
N ARG A 135 -7.22 3.84 31.09
CA ARG A 135 -8.54 3.58 31.65
C ARG A 135 -9.39 4.86 31.57
N ILE A 136 -10.01 5.09 30.40
CA ILE A 136 -10.98 6.18 30.18
C ILE A 136 -12.44 5.76 30.45
N PHE A 137 -12.67 4.56 30.97
CA PHE A 137 -13.97 4.14 31.50
C PHE A 137 -13.81 3.47 32.87
#